data_AF-A0AAV0LAR5-F1
#
_entry.id   AF-A0AAV0LAR5-F1
#
_cell.length_a   1.000
_cell.length_b   1.000
_cell.length_c   1.000
_cell.angle_alpha   90.00
_cell.angle_beta   90.00
_cell.angle_gamma   90.00
#
_symmetry.space_group_name_H-M   'P 1'
#
loop_
_entity.id
_entity.type
_entity.pdbx_description
1 polymer ?
#
loop_
_entity_poly.entity_id
_entity_poly.type
_entity_poly.pdbx_seq_one_letter_code
_entity_poly.pdbx_strand_id
1 'polypeptide(L)' 'MAENDQEKRGADRYLKREILCEGTDGVVYKAIDTKTGQTVAIEEIWLGTQKEGVNFTALREIKLLK' A
#
# COMPACT_ATOMS: atom_id res chain seq x y z
N MET A 1 -30.22 -17.35 0.92
CA MET A 1 -29.03 -17.09 0.10
C MET A 1 -28.49 -15.75 0.55
N ALA A 2 -27.45 -15.75 1.37
CA ALA A 2 -26.80 -14.52 1.81
C ALA A 2 -25.69 -14.20 0.81
N GLU A 3 -25.87 -13.14 0.04
CA GLU A 3 -24.84 -12.54 -0.80
C GLU A 3 -23.70 -12.10 0.12
N ASN A 4 -22.58 -12.81 0.02
CA ASN A 4 -21.36 -12.49 0.74
C ASN A 4 -20.62 -11.44 -0.10
N ASP A 5 -21.03 -10.19 0.05
CA ASP A 5 -20.35 -9.01 -0.48
C ASP A 5 -19.03 -8.83 0.29
N GLN A 6 -18.08 -9.74 0.04
CA GLN A 6 -16.69 -9.48 0.37
C GLN A 6 -16.20 -8.47 -0.66
N GLU A 7 -16.39 -7.19 -0.32
CA GLU A 7 -15.66 -6.09 -0.92
C GLU A 7 -14.18 -6.49 -0.96
N LYS A 8 -13.72 -6.92 -2.13
CA LYS A 8 -12.34 -7.33 -2.36
C LYS A 8 -11.47 -6.12 -2.10
N ARG A 9 -11.03 -5.96 -0.86
CA ARG A 9 -10.02 -5.01 -0.44
C ARG A 9 -8.90 -5.15 -1.47
N GLY A 10 -8.44 -4.06 -2.08
CA GLY A 10 -7.42 -4.10 -3.14
C GLY A 10 -6.15 -4.90 -2.77
N ALA A 11 -5.97 -5.23 -1.49
CA ALA A 11 -5.01 -6.17 -0.96
C ALA A 11 -4.98 -7.55 -1.66
N ASP A 12 -6.10 -8.12 -2.09
CA ASP A 12 -6.10 -9.42 -2.80
C ASP A 12 -5.45 -9.35 -4.19
N ARG A 13 -5.36 -8.15 -4.78
CA ARG A 13 -4.74 -7.98 -6.10
C ARG A 13 -3.24 -8.12 -6.05
N TYR A 14 -2.59 -7.79 -4.93
CA TYR A 14 -1.15 -7.71 -4.86
C TYR A 14 -0.56 -8.72 -3.89
N LEU A 15 0.31 -9.58 -4.41
CA LEU A 15 1.03 -10.56 -3.62
C LEU A 15 2.28 -9.91 -3.03
N LYS A 16 2.19 -9.43 -1.78
CA LYS A 16 3.33 -8.93 -1.01
C LYS A 16 4.39 -10.03 -0.84
N ARG A 17 5.67 -9.67 -1.02
CA ARG A 17 6.81 -10.60 -0.98
C ARG A 17 7.79 -10.23 0.12
N GLU A 18 8.72 -9.34 -0.19
CA GLU A 18 9.81 -8.92 0.68
C GLU A 18 9.66 -7.45 1.05
N ILE A 19 10.20 -7.08 2.21
CA ILE A 19 10.30 -5.68 2.63
C ILE A 19 11.51 -5.07 1.91
N LEU A 20 11.28 -3.97 1.20
CA LEU A 20 12.33 -3.21 0.53
C LEU A 20 12.90 -2.12 1.45
N CYS A 21 12.04 -1.47 2.24
CA CYS A 21 12.42 -0.39 3.13
C CYS A 21 11.45 -0.27 4.30
N GLU A 22 11.98 -0.05 5.49
CA GLU A 22 11.21 0.34 6.67
C GLU A 22 11.52 1.81 6.97
N GLY A 23 10.51 2.67 6.89
CA GLY A 23 10.60 4.07 7.22
C GLY A 23 9.87 4.39 8.53
N THR A 24 10.00 5.64 8.97
CA THR A 24 9.30 6.13 10.17
C THR A 24 7.78 6.14 10.00
N ASP A 25 7.31 6.38 8.78
CA ASP A 25 5.89 6.57 8.45
C ASP A 25 5.22 5.30 7.87
N GLY A 26 5.98 4.23 7.62
CA GLY A 26 5.45 3.05 6.96
C GLY A 26 6.52 2.11 6.42
N VAL A 27 6.05 1.07 5.72
CA VAL A 27 6.90 0.01 5.15
C VAL A 27 6.63 -0.13 3.66
N VAL A 28 7.69 -0.16 2.86
CA VAL A 28 7.63 -0.43 1.42
C VAL A 28 7.89 -1.91 1.17
N TYR A 29 6.93 -2.58 0.56
CA TYR A 29 7.01 -3.97 0.15
C TYR A 29 7.21 -4.09 -1.34
N LYS A 30 8.03 -5.05 -1.77
CA LYS A 30 7.95 -5.58 -3.12
C LYS A 30 6.74 -6.49 -3.23
N ALA A 31 5.96 -6.33 -4.28
CA ALA A 31 4.80 -7.17 -4.55
C ALA A 31 4.72 -7.53 -6.02
N ILE A 32 3.90 -8.54 -6.33
CA ILE A 32 3.52 -8.86 -7.70
C ILE A 32 2.04 -8.53 -7.87
N ASP A 33 1.68 -7.76 -8.89
CA ASP A 33 0.29 -7.60 -9.29
C ASP A 33 -0.18 -8.92 -9.90
N THR A 34 -1.14 -9.59 -9.24
CA THR A 34 -1.64 -10.89 -9.68
C THR A 34 -2.42 -10.84 -11.00
N LYS A 35 -2.83 -9.64 -11.46
CA LYS A 35 -3.50 -9.46 -12.75
C LYS A 35 -2.54 -9.26 -13.92
N THR A 36 -1.46 -8.50 -13.71
CA THR A 36 -0.50 -8.17 -14.79
C THR A 36 0.77 -9.01 -14.73
N GLY A 37 1.04 -9.68 -13.60
CA GLY A 37 2.29 -10.39 -13.34
C GLY A 37 3.49 -9.47 -13.11
N GLN A 38 3.29 -8.16 -13.09
CA GLN A 38 4.38 -7.20 -12.96
C GLN A 38 4.83 -7.05 -11.51
N THR A 39 6.13 -6.83 -11.33
CA THR A 39 6.69 -6.45 -10.03
C THR A 39 6.38 -4.99 -9.76
N VAL A 40 5.81 -4.71 -8.59
CA VAL A 40 5.42 -3.38 -8.13
C VAL A 40 5.91 -3.16 -6.69
N ALA A 41 6.00 -1.90 -6.27
CA ALA A 41 6.21 -1.55 -4.86
C ALA A 41 4.89 -1.13 -4.23
N ILE A 42 4.63 -1.56 -2.99
CA ILE A 42 3.48 -1.16 -2.18
C ILE A 42 4.01 -0.45 -0.94
N GLU A 43 3.62 0.80 -0.77
CA GLU A 43 3.87 1.55 0.45
C GLU A 43 2.69 1.39 1.41
N GLU A 44 2.94 0.77 2.55
CA GLU A 44 1.98 0.68 3.65
C GLU A 44 2.27 1.77 4.67
N ILE A 45 1.46 2.83 4.64
CA ILE A 45 1.61 3.98 5.54
C ILE A 45 0.85 3.69 6.84
N TRP A 46 1.52 3.86 7.98
CA TRP A 46 0.88 3.75 9.28
C TRP A 46 0.16 5.06 9.61
N LEU A 47 -1.17 5.00 9.64
CA LEU A 47 -1.98 6.08 10.18
C LEU A 47 -1.83 6.06 11.70
N GLY A 48 -0.87 6.83 12.22
CA GLY A 48 -0.66 7.00 13.65
C GLY A 48 -1.89 7.53 14.39
N THR A 49 -1.86 7.53 15.72
CA THR A 49 -2.94 8.01 16.58
C THR A 49 -3.23 9.49 16.31
N GLN A 50 -4.31 9.78 15.58
CA GLN A 50 -4.96 11.08 15.34
C GLN A 50 -4.34 12.26 16.13
N LYS A 51 -3.35 12.95 15.56
CA LYS A 51 -3.01 14.33 15.97
C LYS A 51 -2.21 15.10 14.92
N GLU A 52 -1.44 14.41 14.09
CA GLU A 52 -0.92 14.93 12.83
C GLU A 52 -1.56 14.10 11.71
N GLY A 53 -2.14 14.74 10.71
CA GLY A 53 -2.84 14.06 9.62
C GLY A 53 -1.92 13.17 8.77
N VAL A 54 -2.38 12.82 7.56
CA VAL A 54 -1.54 12.15 6.56
C VAL A 54 -0.27 12.99 6.36
N ASN A 55 0.89 12.41 6.62
CA ASN A 55 2.16 13.11 6.56
C ASN A 55 2.36 13.64 5.12
N PHE A 56 2.38 14.97 4.95
CA PHE A 56 2.43 15.63 3.64
C PHE A 56 3.66 15.24 2.81
N THR A 57 4.71 14.73 3.47
CA THR A 57 5.92 14.19 2.83
C THR A 57 5.59 13.03 1.89
N ALA A 58 4.81 12.05 2.34
CA ALA A 58 4.40 10.89 1.54
C ALA A 58 3.53 11.30 0.33
N LEU A 59 2.61 12.26 0.53
CA LEU A 59 1.80 12.80 -0.58
C LEU A 59 2.64 13.57 -1.62
N ARG A 60 3.73 14.23 -1.20
CA ARG A 60 4.63 14.95 -2.12
C ARG A 60 5.44 14.01 -2.99
N GLU A 61 5.89 12.88 -2.45
CA GLU A 61 6.66 11.88 -3.19
C GLU A 61 5.80 11.17 -4.26
N ILE A 62 4.54 10.83 -3.94
CA ILE A 62 3.58 10.26 -4.90
C ILE A 62 3.35 11.20 -6.10
N LYS A 63 3.35 12.52 -5.87
CA LYS A 63 3.14 13.52 -6.95
C LYS A 63 4.35 13.66 -7.89
N LEU A 64 5.56 13.28 -7.44
CA LEU A 64 6.80 13.39 -8.22
C LEU A 64 7.09 12.17 -9.10
N LEU A 65 6.35 11.07 -8.93
CA LEU A 65 6.47 9.85 -9.74
C LEU A 65 5.62 9.90 -11.03
N LYS A 66 5.30 11.09 -11.55
CA LYS A 66 4.63 11.27 -12.85
C LYS A 66 5.61 11.26 -14.02
#